data_AF-A0A948SCB3-F1
#
_entry.id   AF-A0A948SCB3-F1
#
_cell.length_a   1.000
_cell.length_b   1.000
_cell.length_c   1.000
_cell.angle_alpha   90.00
_cell.angle_beta   90.00
_cell.angle_gamma   90.00
#
_symmetry.space_group_name_H-M   'P 1'
#
loop_
_entity.id
_entity.type
_entity.pdbx_description
1 polymer ?
#
loop_
_entity_poly.entity_id
_entity_poly.type
_entity_poly.pdbx_seq_one_letter_code
_entity_poly.pdbx_strand_id
1 'polypeptide(L)' 'MAQVTRRKFAKILKDYRERRRFTQEEAAAKLGVSVRTLQNWEIARNMPRGFGLAALLKVIAPK' A
#
# COMPACT_ATOMS: atom_id res chain seq x y z
N MET A 1 14.27 14.24 -0.82
CA MET A 1 13.59 12.99 -0.38
C MET A 1 13.50 12.05 -1.57
N ALA A 2 14.05 10.84 -1.49
CA ALA A 2 14.06 9.93 -2.64
C ALA A 2 12.62 9.58 -3.07
N GLN A 3 12.34 9.67 -4.37
CA GLN A 3 11.01 9.46 -4.92
C GLN A 3 10.64 7.96 -4.83
N VAL A 4 9.53 7.63 -4.16
CA VAL A 4 9.07 6.24 -4.04
C VAL A 4 8.48 5.79 -5.38
N THR A 5 9.03 4.73 -5.96
CA THR A 5 8.51 4.15 -7.20
C THR A 5 7.28 3.28 -6.92
N ARG A 6 6.41 3.09 -7.93
CA ARG A 6 5.23 2.20 -7.83
C ARG A 6 5.56 0.77 -7.41
N ARG A 7 6.69 0.22 -7.88
CA ARG A 7 7.15 -1.12 -7.50
C ARG A 7 7.60 -1.16 -6.04
N LYS A 8 8.32 -0.12 -5.58
CA LYS A 8 8.74 -0.01 -4.18
C LYS A 8 7.53 0.13 -3.25
N PHE A 9 6.56 0.97 -3.61
CA PHE A 9 5.30 1.10 -2.88
C PHE A 9 4.53 -0.23 -2.82
N ALA A 10 4.36 -0.91 -3.96
CA ALA A 10 3.68 -2.20 -4.04
C ALA A 10 4.31 -3.25 -3.12
N LYS A 11 5.65 -3.31 -3.09
CA LYS A 11 6.38 -4.20 -2.19
C LYS A 11 6.10 -3.86 -0.72
N ILE A 12 6.21 -2.59 -0.33
CA ILE A 12 5.95 -2.16 1.05
C ILE A 12 4.51 -2.53 1.47
N LEU A 13 3.53 -2.31 0.59
CA LEU A 13 2.13 -2.64 0.85
C LEU A 13 1.89 -4.14 1.04
N LYS A 14 2.46 -4.98 0.16
CA LYS A 14 2.38 -6.44 0.29
C LYS A 14 3.03 -6.92 1.58
N ASP A 15 4.24 -6.44 1.87
CA ASP A 15 4.97 -6.83 3.07
C ASP A 15 4.18 -6.41 4.34
N TYR A 16 3.53 -5.24 4.35
CA TYR A 16 2.63 -4.82 5.43
C TYR A 16 1.45 -5.79 5.62
N ARG A 17 0.77 -6.16 4.53
CA ARG A 17 -0.37 -7.09 4.55
C ARG A 17 0.04 -8.46 5.09
N GLU A 18 1.13 -9.00 4.56
CA GLU A 18 1.64 -10.34 4.90
C GLU A 18 2.13 -10.41 6.36
N ARG A 19 2.87 -9.41 6.84
CA ARG A 19 3.30 -9.36 8.25
C ARG A 19 2.13 -9.31 9.23
N ARG A 20 1.00 -8.72 8.82
CA ARG A 20 -0.23 -8.65 9.60
C ARG A 20 -1.18 -9.83 9.37
N ARG A 21 -0.83 -10.76 8.47
CA ARG A 21 -1.66 -11.90 8.04
C ARG A 21 -3.03 -11.48 7.52
N PHE A 22 -3.11 -10.31 6.88
CA PHE A 22 -4.36 -9.81 6.31
C PHE A 22 -4.61 -10.41 4.92
N THR A 23 -5.87 -10.69 4.60
CA THR A 23 -6.32 -10.85 3.22
C THR A 23 -6.30 -9.50 2.48
N GLN A 24 -6.54 -9.50 1.16
CA GLN A 24 -6.67 -8.25 0.41
C GLN A 24 -7.91 -7.47 0.86
N GLU A 25 -9.01 -8.15 1.19
CA GLU A 25 -10.23 -7.55 1.71
C GLU A 25 -9.99 -6.86 3.04
N GLU A 26 -9.31 -7.53 3.98
CA GLU A 26 -9.00 -6.99 5.30
C GLU A 26 -8.04 -5.79 5.21
N ALA A 27 -6.98 -5.89 4.39
CA ALA A 27 -6.05 -4.79 4.19
C ALA A 27 -6.73 -3.57 3.55
N ALA A 28 -7.60 -3.79 2.55
CA ALA A 28 -8.35 -2.73 1.90
C ALA A 28 -9.29 -2.03 2.88
N ALA A 29 -10.02 -2.79 3.70
CA ALA A 29 -10.89 -2.26 4.75
C ALA A 29 -10.09 -1.44 5.79
N LYS A 30 -8.94 -1.95 6.24
CA LYS A 30 -8.06 -1.25 7.20
C LYS A 30 -7.47 0.05 6.64
N LEU A 31 -7.21 0.10 5.33
CA LEU A 31 -6.66 1.28 4.66
C LEU A 31 -7.75 2.23 4.11
N GLY A 32 -9.03 1.90 4.27
CA GLY A 32 -10.14 2.73 3.81
C GLY A 32 -10.23 2.84 2.28
N VAL A 33 -9.85 1.79 1.55
CA VAL A 33 -9.89 1.76 0.07
C VAL A 33 -10.64 0.54 -0.44
N SER A 34 -11.06 0.57 -1.70
CA SER A 34 -11.64 -0.62 -2.34
C SER A 34 -10.61 -1.74 -2.49
N VAL A 35 -11.06 -2.99 -2.49
CA VAL A 35 -10.20 -4.17 -2.75
C VAL A 35 -9.51 -4.04 -4.12
N ARG A 36 -10.22 -3.54 -5.14
CA ARG A 36 -9.67 -3.27 -6.47
C ARG A 36 -8.53 -2.23 -6.44
N THR A 37 -8.66 -1.19 -5.61
CA THR A 37 -7.60 -0.19 -5.40
C THR A 37 -6.36 -0.85 -4.80
N LEU A 38 -6.54 -1.65 -3.74
CA LEU A 38 -5.45 -2.38 -3.10
C LEU A 38 -4.76 -3.33 -4.10
N GLN A 39 -5.53 -4.11 -4.85
CA GLN A 39 -4.99 -5.03 -5.87
C GLN A 39 -4.17 -4.29 -6.92
N ASN A 40 -4.68 -3.18 -7.47
CA ASN A 40 -3.96 -2.36 -8.45
C ASN A 40 -2.64 -1.81 -7.89
N TRP A 41 -2.62 -1.43 -6.61
CA TRP A 41 -1.42 -1.02 -5.90
C TRP A 41 -0.44 -2.16 -5.72
N GLU A 42 -0.90 -3.33 -5.30
CA GLU A 42 -0.06 -4.51 -5.07
C GLU A 42 0.58 -5.07 -6.36
N ILE A 43 -0.06 -4.92 -7.52
CA ILE A 43 0.52 -5.28 -8.83
C ILE A 43 1.28 -4.12 -9.48
N ALA A 44 1.47 -3.01 -8.76
CA ALA A 44 2.14 -1.80 -9.24
C ALA A 44 1.53 -1.21 -10.53
N ARG A 45 0.22 -1.42 -10.78
CA ARG A 45 -0.50 -0.80 -11.90
C ARG A 45 -0.64 0.70 -11.68
N ASN A 46 -0.94 1.10 -10.45
CA ASN A 46 -0.91 2.49 -9.99
C ASN A 46 -0.42 2.56 -8.54
N MET A 47 -0.27 3.77 -8.02
CA MET A 47 0.05 4.05 -6.62
C MET A 47 -0.58 5.39 -6.21
N PRO A 48 -0.85 5.63 -4.92
CA PRO A 48 -1.24 6.94 -4.44
C PRO A 48 -0.17 7.99 -4.77
N ARG A 49 -0.57 9.26 -4.85
CA ARG A 49 0.32 10.39 -5.12
C ARG A 49 0.16 11.47 -4.04
N GLY A 50 1.13 12.38 -3.96
CA GLY A 50 1.08 13.54 -3.06
C GLY A 50 0.86 13.14 -1.59
N PHE A 51 -0.04 13.86 -0.92
CA PHE A 51 -0.35 13.65 0.49
C PHE A 51 -0.86 12.25 0.82
N GLY A 52 -1.64 11.63 -0.07
CA GLY A 52 -2.16 10.27 0.14
C GLY A 52 -1.03 9.23 0.19
N LEU A 53 0.02 9.40 -0.62
CA LEU A 53 1.21 8.54 -0.55
C LEU A 53 1.94 8.70 0.78
N ALA A 54 2.18 9.94 1.18
CA ALA A 54 2.87 10.23 2.44
C ALA A 54 2.11 9.69 3.66
N ALA A 55 0.78 9.85 3.68
CA ALA A 55 -0.07 9.33 4.74
C ALA A 55 -0.02 7.80 4.81
N LEU A 56 -0.15 7.11 3.67
CA LEU A 56 -0.09 5.65 3.64
C LEU A 56 1.27 5.13 4.10
N LEU A 57 2.38 5.72 3.63
CA LEU A 57 3.72 5.28 4.02
C LEU A 57 3.96 5.36 5.54
N LYS A 58 3.38 6.34 6.24
CA LYS A 58 3.45 6.40 7.72
C LYS A 58 2.76 5.21 8.41
N VAL A 59 1.80 4.59 7.74
CA VAL A 59 1.04 3.44 8.27
C VAL A 59 1.69 2.11 7.90
N ILE A 60 2.15 1.97 6.66
CA ILE A 60 2.55 0.66 6.10
C ILE A 60 4.06 0.42 6.04
N ALA A 61 4.89 1.47 6.12
CA ALA A 61 6.34 1.30 6.08
C ALA A 61 6.82 0.50 7.29
N PRO A 62 7.80 -0.41 7.11
CA PRO A 62 8.46 -1.03 8.26
C PRO A 62 9.07 0.06 9.14
N LYS A 63 8.99 -0.13 10.46
CA LYS A 63 9.74 0.68 11.42
C LYS A 63 11.22 0.35 11.33
#